data_AF-A0A445DVI2-F1
#
_entry.id   AF-A0A445DVI2-F1
#
_cell.length_a   1.000
_cell.length_b   1.000
_cell.length_c   1.000
_cell.angle_alpha   90.00
_cell.angle_beta   90.00
_cell.angle_gamma   90.00
#
_symmetry.space_group_name_H-M   'P 1'
#
loop_
_entity.id
_entity.type
_entity.pdbx_description
1 polymer ?
#
loop_
_entity_poly.entity_id
_entity_poly.type
_entity_poly.pdbx_seq_one_letter_code
_entity_poly.pdbx_strand_id
1 'polypeptide(L)'
;MGSIETMSSSIGFQTETELLEPMFLFEEQNRSVTVEFYGGELNGVSYSDPATVKKYARRAQLGEIFELDRATLKSDGVFRSSPRGWFTFGHASFALLFFFGHIWHGARTLFRDVFAGIDPDLDAQVEFGAFQKLGNPTTRRQIRTP
;
A
#
# COMPACT_ATOMS: atom_id res chain seq x y z
N MET A 1 1.14 -66.06 -52.61
CA MET A 1 1.31 -66.13 -51.14
C MET A 1 1.52 -64.71 -50.66
N GLY A 2 0.46 -64.08 -50.17
CA GLY A 2 0.51 -62.71 -49.65
C GLY A 2 1.17 -62.69 -48.28
N SER A 3 2.04 -61.69 -48.05
CA SER A 3 2.52 -61.36 -46.70
C SER A 3 1.83 -60.08 -46.25
N ILE A 4 1.36 -60.16 -45.01
CA ILE A 4 0.39 -59.31 -44.34
C ILE A 4 1.00 -57.93 -44.04
N GLU A 5 0.27 -56.88 -44.42
CA GLU A 5 0.49 -55.50 -43.98
C GLU A 5 0.10 -55.38 -42.49
N THR A 6 1.02 -54.91 -41.65
CA THR A 6 0.67 -54.41 -40.31
C THR A 6 0.57 -52.90 -40.36
N MET A 7 -0.65 -52.38 -40.55
CA MET A 7 -0.97 -50.97 -40.31
C MET A 7 -0.89 -50.69 -38.80
N SER A 8 0.15 -49.96 -38.38
CA SER A 8 0.17 -49.32 -37.06
C SER A 8 -0.56 -47.98 -37.19
N SER A 9 -1.83 -47.94 -36.79
CA SER A 9 -2.58 -46.68 -36.69
C SER A 9 -2.19 -45.96 -35.40
N SER A 10 -1.13 -45.15 -35.45
CA SER A 10 -0.94 -44.12 -34.43
C SER A 10 -1.93 -42.99 -34.74
N ILE A 11 -3.06 -42.97 -34.04
CA ILE A 11 -3.91 -41.80 -33.91
C ILE A 11 -3.05 -40.74 -33.19
N GLY A 12 -2.41 -39.89 -33.98
CA GLY A 12 -1.72 -38.71 -33.49
C GLY A 12 -2.76 -37.69 -33.09
N PHE A 13 -3.06 -37.64 -31.79
CA PHE A 13 -3.76 -36.52 -31.18
C PHE A 13 -2.80 -35.33 -31.21
N GLN A 14 -2.80 -34.60 -32.32
CA GLN A 14 -2.11 -33.32 -32.41
C GLN A 14 -3.03 -32.31 -31.72
N THR A 15 -2.79 -32.14 -30.43
CA THR A 15 -3.42 -31.13 -29.59
C THR A 15 -3.42 -29.80 -30.32
N GLU A 16 -4.63 -29.33 -30.59
CA GLU A 16 -5.01 -27.99 -30.98
C GLU A 16 -4.25 -26.96 -30.12
N THR A 17 -3.08 -26.51 -30.59
CA THR A 17 -2.40 -25.31 -30.09
C THR A 17 -3.06 -24.10 -30.72
N GLU A 18 -4.38 -24.00 -30.60
CA GLU A 18 -5.19 -22.89 -31.13
C GLU A 18 -5.69 -21.99 -29.99
N LEU A 19 -5.01 -22.00 -28.83
CA LEU A 19 -5.37 -21.17 -27.70
C LEU A 19 -4.19 -20.33 -27.23
N LEU A 20 -4.36 -19.03 -27.48
CA LEU A 20 -3.61 -17.86 -27.02
C LEU A 20 -2.44 -17.42 -27.92
N GLU A 21 -2.76 -17.04 -29.15
CA GLU A 21 -1.96 -15.98 -29.79
C GLU A 21 -2.07 -14.71 -28.93
N PRO A 22 -0.96 -14.17 -28.41
CA PRO A 22 -0.99 -12.90 -27.71
C PRO A 22 -1.36 -11.79 -28.70
N MET A 23 -2.66 -11.51 -28.81
CA MET A 23 -3.28 -10.49 -29.69
C MET A 23 -2.67 -9.08 -29.55
N PHE A 24 -1.86 -8.83 -28.52
CA PHE A 24 -1.16 -7.57 -28.24
C PHE A 24 0.35 -7.72 -28.02
N LEU A 25 0.96 -8.84 -28.43
CA LEU A 25 2.42 -8.92 -28.46
C LEU A 25 2.90 -8.00 -29.58
N PHE A 26 3.77 -7.06 -29.22
CA PHE A 26 4.46 -6.15 -30.15
C PHE A 26 5.20 -6.85 -31.31
N GLU A 27 5.37 -8.17 -31.24
CA GLU A 27 6.05 -8.98 -32.25
C GLU A 27 5.08 -9.62 -33.25
N GLU A 28 3.85 -9.92 -32.81
CA GLU A 28 2.79 -10.54 -33.65
C GLU A 28 1.88 -9.47 -34.27
N GLN A 29 1.76 -8.31 -33.61
CA GLN A 29 1.20 -7.10 -34.20
C GLN A 29 2.31 -6.37 -34.98
N ASN A 30 2.56 -6.78 -36.21
CA ASN A 30 3.27 -6.00 -37.23
C ASN A 30 2.44 -4.76 -37.66
N ARG A 31 1.87 -4.03 -36.69
CA ARG A 31 1.11 -2.79 -36.83
C ARG A 31 1.80 -1.68 -36.04
N SER A 32 2.69 -0.99 -36.74
CA SER A 32 2.75 0.48 -36.83
C SER A 32 3.07 1.33 -35.58
N VAL A 33 3.55 0.79 -34.47
CA VAL A 33 3.96 1.64 -33.35
C VAL A 33 5.38 2.16 -33.58
N THR A 34 5.49 3.42 -33.97
CA THR A 34 6.74 4.18 -34.02
C THR A 34 6.80 5.14 -32.83
N VAL A 35 8.00 5.56 -32.45
CA VAL A 35 8.21 6.67 -31.52
C VAL A 35 8.83 7.82 -32.30
N GLU A 36 8.26 9.02 -32.17
CA GLU A 36 8.78 10.26 -32.72
C GLU A 36 8.90 11.26 -31.59
N PHE A 37 10.06 11.91 -31.49
CA PHE A 37 10.37 12.84 -30.40
C PHE A 37 10.22 14.29 -30.87
N TYR A 38 9.60 15.11 -30.04
CA TYR A 38 9.45 16.55 -30.26
C TYR A 38 10.06 17.33 -29.09
N GLY A 39 11.01 18.20 -29.39
CA GLY A 39 11.79 18.95 -28.39
C GLY A 39 12.88 18.10 -27.69
N GLY A 40 13.70 18.78 -26.89
CA GLY A 40 14.83 18.15 -26.20
C GLY A 40 15.94 17.67 -27.14
N GLU A 41 16.79 16.77 -26.63
CA GLU A 41 17.98 16.27 -27.34
C GLU A 41 17.63 15.41 -28.56
N LEU A 42 16.54 14.64 -28.50
CA LEU A 42 16.11 13.74 -29.58
C LEU A 42 15.12 14.37 -30.56
N ASN A 43 15.00 15.70 -30.60
CA ASN A 43 14.00 16.38 -31.44
C ASN A 43 14.07 15.98 -32.92
N GLY A 44 12.93 15.57 -33.49
CA GLY A 44 12.80 15.16 -34.89
C GLY A 44 13.33 13.76 -35.19
N VAL A 45 13.77 13.00 -34.17
CA VAL A 45 14.21 11.61 -34.34
C VAL A 45 13.00 10.67 -34.24
N SER A 46 12.93 9.71 -35.15
CA SER A 46 11.93 8.65 -35.13
C SER A 46 12.56 7.25 -35.14
N TYR A 47 11.96 6.33 -34.38
CA TYR A 47 12.34 4.92 -34.36
C TYR A 47 11.14 4.02 -34.64
N SER A 48 11.37 2.97 -35.41
CA SER A 48 10.38 1.94 -35.76
C SER A 48 10.79 0.54 -35.30
N ASP A 49 12.03 0.35 -34.84
CA ASP A 49 12.50 -0.96 -34.39
C ASP A 49 11.81 -1.36 -33.07
N PRO A 50 11.21 -2.56 -32.98
CA PRO A 50 10.41 -2.94 -31.81
C PRO A 50 11.18 -2.91 -30.48
N ALA A 51 12.48 -3.17 -30.49
CA ALA A 51 13.30 -3.19 -29.29
C ALA A 51 13.45 -1.78 -28.67
N THR A 52 13.77 -0.78 -29.49
CA THR A 52 13.93 0.61 -29.07
C THR A 52 12.58 1.26 -28.76
N VAL A 53 11.55 0.98 -29.57
CA VAL A 53 10.19 1.45 -29.29
C VAL A 53 9.72 0.92 -27.93
N LYS A 54 9.87 -0.39 -27.64
CA LYS A 54 9.54 -0.95 -26.31
C LYS A 54 10.36 -0.32 -25.20
N LYS A 55 11.65 -0.04 -25.42
CA LYS A 55 12.54 0.59 -24.43
C LYS A 55 12.02 1.98 -24.05
N TYR A 56 11.69 2.83 -25.02
CA TYR A 56 11.17 4.16 -24.75
C TYR A 56 9.73 4.13 -24.24
N ALA A 57 8.88 3.25 -24.73
CA ALA A 57 7.52 3.05 -24.21
C ALA A 57 7.53 2.69 -22.72
N ARG A 58 8.42 1.79 -22.27
CA ARG A 58 8.58 1.47 -20.84
C ARG A 58 9.06 2.66 -20.01
N ARG A 59 9.93 3.51 -20.55
CA ARG A 59 10.40 4.71 -19.84
C ARG A 59 9.31 5.78 -19.76
N ALA A 60 8.52 5.94 -20.82
CA ALA A 60 7.42 6.89 -20.88
C ALA A 60 6.30 6.60 -19.86
N GLN A 61 6.17 5.36 -19.37
CA GLN A 61 5.24 5.01 -18.29
C GLN A 61 5.52 5.78 -16.99
N LEU A 62 6.76 6.26 -16.80
CA LEU A 62 7.18 7.05 -15.63
C LEU A 62 7.02 8.57 -15.86
N GLY A 63 6.48 8.98 -17.01
CA GLY A 63 6.36 10.38 -17.43
C GLY A 63 7.41 10.77 -18.45
N GLU A 64 7.89 12.02 -18.36
CA GLU A 64 8.93 12.54 -19.25
C GLU A 64 10.25 11.77 -19.14
N ILE A 65 10.90 11.57 -20.27
CA ILE A 65 12.13 10.77 -20.36
C ILE A 65 13.33 11.71 -20.25
N PHE A 66 14.27 11.36 -19.38
CA PHE A 66 15.53 12.08 -19.18
C PHE A 66 16.74 11.17 -19.39
N GLU A 67 17.86 11.77 -19.76
CA GLU A 67 19.17 11.14 -19.63
C GLU A 67 19.68 11.31 -18.19
N LEU A 68 20.18 10.23 -17.59
CA LEU A 68 20.65 10.23 -16.21
C LEU A 68 22.05 9.63 -16.13
N ASP A 69 22.99 10.39 -15.56
CA ASP A 69 24.31 9.88 -15.22
C ASP A 69 24.22 8.96 -13.99
N ARG A 70 24.60 7.69 -14.19
CA ARG A 70 24.66 6.67 -13.14
C ARG A 70 26.07 6.39 -12.65
N ALA A 71 27.10 6.84 -13.35
CA ALA A 71 28.48 6.49 -13.08
C ALA A 71 29.03 7.29 -11.90
N THR A 72 28.77 8.61 -11.86
CA THR A 72 29.34 9.51 -10.84
C THR A 72 29.05 9.08 -9.41
N LEU A 73 27.79 8.71 -9.11
CA LEU A 73 27.36 8.29 -7.77
C LEU A 73 27.13 6.79 -7.64
N LYS A 74 27.46 5.99 -8.67
CA LYS A 74 27.20 4.54 -8.73
C LYS A 74 25.73 4.20 -8.44
N SER A 75 24.81 4.94 -9.06
CA SER A 75 23.37 4.85 -8.81
C SER A 75 22.80 3.47 -9.20
N ASP A 76 22.15 2.80 -8.25
CA ASP A 76 21.62 1.43 -8.39
C ASP A 76 20.39 1.32 -9.30
N GLY A 77 19.66 2.41 -9.52
CA GLY A 77 18.47 2.48 -10.37
C GLY A 77 17.15 2.27 -9.61
N VAL A 78 17.16 2.34 -8.27
CA VAL A 78 15.96 2.26 -7.42
C VAL A 78 15.58 3.66 -6.93
N PHE A 79 14.29 3.98 -6.89
CA PHE A 79 13.81 5.27 -6.41
C PHE A 79 14.12 5.51 -4.92
N ARG A 80 14.16 6.79 -4.53
CA ARG A 80 14.33 7.24 -3.15
C ARG A 80 13.26 8.27 -2.82
N SER A 81 12.89 8.36 -1.54
CA SER A 81 11.98 9.40 -1.05
C SER A 81 12.67 10.75 -0.95
N SER A 82 11.88 11.82 -1.08
CA SER A 82 12.38 13.20 -0.96
C SER A 82 12.42 13.68 0.49
N PRO A 83 13.12 14.79 0.80
CA PRO A 83 13.06 15.42 2.12
C PRO A 83 11.64 15.77 2.57
N ARG A 84 10.73 16.07 1.62
CA ARG A 84 9.30 16.28 1.91
C ARG A 84 8.67 15.01 2.50
N GLY A 85 8.96 13.85 1.92
CA GLY A 85 8.48 12.56 2.44
C GLY A 85 9.02 12.26 3.84
N TRP A 86 10.32 12.45 4.05
CA TRP A 86 10.97 12.23 5.35
C TRP A 86 10.45 13.17 6.44
N PHE A 87 10.30 14.46 6.12
CA PHE A 87 9.76 15.45 7.05
C PHE A 87 8.35 15.07 7.49
N THR A 88 7.47 14.78 6.53
CA THR A 88 6.08 14.40 6.82
C THR A 88 6.01 13.14 7.67
N PHE A 89 6.77 12.10 7.32
CA PHE A 89 6.78 10.86 8.09
C PHE A 89 7.22 11.07 9.55
N GLY A 90 8.32 11.81 9.75
CA GLY A 90 8.81 12.12 11.09
C GLY A 90 7.78 12.89 11.92
N HIS A 91 7.21 13.95 11.36
CA HIS A 91 6.24 14.79 12.09
C HIS A 91 4.94 14.06 12.39
N ALA A 92 4.42 13.28 11.44
CA ALA A 92 3.22 12.48 11.66
C ALA A 92 3.44 11.46 12.79
N SER A 93 4.59 10.79 12.81
CA SER A 93 4.94 9.81 13.86
C SER A 93 5.08 10.48 15.22
N PHE A 94 5.83 11.59 15.30
CA PHE A 94 6.01 12.30 16.56
C PHE A 94 4.70 12.91 17.08
N ALA A 95 3.87 13.50 16.22
CA ALA A 95 2.58 14.05 16.64
C ALA A 95 1.70 12.98 17.31
N LEU A 96 1.69 11.76 16.78
CA LEU A 96 0.97 10.64 17.38
C LEU A 96 1.55 10.27 18.75
N LEU A 97 2.87 10.20 18.88
CA LEU A 97 3.53 9.94 20.17
C LEU A 97 3.22 11.02 21.20
N PHE A 98 3.26 12.29 20.81
CA PHE A 98 2.92 13.41 21.68
C PHE A 98 1.45 13.41 22.09
N PHE A 99 0.55 12.96 21.22
CA PHE A 99 -0.86 12.78 21.58
C PHE A 99 -1.03 11.76 22.71
N PHE A 100 -0.36 10.60 22.63
CA PHE A 100 -0.37 9.63 23.74
C PHE A 100 0.26 10.20 25.01
N GLY A 101 1.37 10.92 24.90
CA GLY A 101 1.98 11.63 26.02
C GLY A 101 1.01 12.61 26.68
N HIS A 102 0.27 13.38 25.88
CA HIS A 102 -0.73 14.33 26.38
C HIS A 102 -1.84 13.63 27.17
N ILE A 103 -2.42 12.55 26.65
CA ILE A 103 -3.47 11.79 27.33
C ILE A 103 -2.94 11.19 28.64
N TRP A 104 -1.76 10.57 28.60
CA TRP A 104 -1.11 9.98 29.77
C TRP A 104 -0.86 11.01 30.87
N HIS A 105 -0.20 12.12 30.54
CA HIS A 105 0.11 13.17 31.51
C HIS A 105 -1.15 13.90 31.99
N GLY A 106 -2.14 14.08 31.13
CA GLY A 106 -3.45 14.65 31.48
C GLY A 106 -4.18 13.80 32.52
N ALA A 107 -4.31 12.49 32.27
CA ALA A 107 -4.92 11.55 33.21
C ALA A 107 -4.18 11.50 34.55
N ARG A 108 -2.84 11.43 34.52
CA ARG A 108 -2.02 11.42 35.75
C ARG A 108 -2.17 12.69 36.58
N THR A 109 -2.43 13.82 35.93
CA THR A 109 -2.63 15.11 36.61
C THR A 109 -4.01 15.18 37.27
N LEU A 110 -5.06 14.77 36.56
CA LEU A 110 -6.44 14.83 37.05
C LEU A 110 -6.74 13.76 38.12
N PHE A 111 -6.28 12.52 37.92
CA PHE A 111 -6.52 11.37 38.81
C PHE A 111 -5.30 11.08 39.70
N ARG A 112 -4.63 12.13 40.16
CA ARG A 112 -3.41 12.01 40.97
C ARG A 112 -3.68 11.32 42.31
N ASP A 113 -4.81 11.63 42.93
CA ASP A 113 -5.26 11.12 44.21
C ASP A 113 -5.41 9.59 44.23
N VAL A 114 -5.91 9.01 43.15
CA VAL A 114 -6.10 7.55 42.99
C VAL A 114 -4.95 6.85 42.26
N PHE A 115 -3.85 7.56 41.94
CA PHE A 115 -2.76 7.01 41.14
C PHE A 115 -2.06 5.81 41.80
N ALA A 116 -2.00 5.77 43.14
CA ALA A 116 -1.40 4.69 43.91
C ALA A 116 -2.39 3.59 44.32
N GLY A 117 -3.65 3.68 43.87
CA GLY A 117 -4.74 2.79 44.28
C GLY A 117 -5.98 3.58 44.70
N ILE A 118 -7.13 2.90 44.69
CA ILE A 118 -8.41 3.43 45.17
C ILE A 118 -8.56 3.24 46.69
N ASP A 119 -9.48 3.99 47.29
CA ASP A 119 -9.89 3.79 48.67
C ASP A 119 -10.46 2.36 48.86
N PRO A 120 -9.94 1.56 49.81
CA PRO A 120 -10.45 0.22 50.08
C PRO A 120 -11.92 0.18 50.55
N ASP A 121 -12.46 1.29 51.08
CA ASP A 121 -13.82 1.33 51.67
C ASP A 121 -14.88 1.95 50.73
N LEU A 122 -14.69 1.85 49.40
CA LEU A 122 -15.50 2.55 48.38
C LEU A 122 -16.88 1.89 48.07
N ASP A 123 -17.16 0.69 48.60
CA ASP A 123 -18.23 -0.20 48.15
C ASP A 123 -19.63 0.44 48.13
N ALA A 124 -19.99 1.22 49.15
CA ALA A 124 -21.32 1.83 49.22
C ALA A 124 -21.59 2.84 48.09
N GLN A 125 -20.56 3.50 47.55
CA GLN A 125 -20.70 4.55 46.54
C GLN A 125 -20.95 4.01 45.12
N VAL A 126 -20.65 2.74 44.87
CA VAL A 126 -20.81 2.09 43.56
C VAL A 126 -22.06 1.22 43.48
N GLU A 127 -22.81 1.07 44.58
CA GLU A 127 -24.08 0.34 44.60
C GLU A 127 -25.14 1.02 43.71
N PHE A 128 -25.80 0.20 42.87
CA PHE A 128 -26.82 0.67 41.95
C PHE A 128 -28.01 1.29 42.69
N GLY A 129 -28.31 2.55 42.38
CA GLY A 129 -29.49 3.25 42.90
C GLY A 129 -29.40 3.67 44.38
N ALA A 130 -28.22 3.56 45.01
CA ALA A 130 -28.00 3.99 46.40
C ALA A 130 -28.07 5.53 46.56
N PHE A 131 -27.67 6.27 45.53
CA PHE A 131 -27.65 7.75 45.52
C PHE A 131 -28.43 8.30 44.32
N GLN A 132 -28.98 9.52 44.47
CA GLN A 132 -29.63 10.24 43.38
C GLN A 132 -28.61 10.81 42.38
N LYS A 133 -27.36 11.08 42.82
CA LYS A 133 -26.25 11.55 41.99
C LYS A 133 -24.99 10.72 42.25
N LEU A 134 -24.37 10.22 41.19
CA LEU A 134 -23.11 9.47 41.24
C LEU A 134 -21.97 10.33 41.83
N GLY A 135 -21.15 9.73 42.69
CA GLY A 135 -20.02 10.39 43.34
C GLY A 135 -20.40 11.47 44.35
N ASN A 136 -21.66 11.54 44.80
CA ASN A 136 -22.09 12.48 45.84
C ASN A 136 -22.79 11.80 47.03
N PRO A 137 -22.09 11.60 48.17
CA PRO A 137 -22.63 10.91 49.34
C PRO A 137 -23.78 11.65 50.02
N THR A 138 -23.97 12.95 49.78
CA THR A 138 -25.07 13.73 50.40
C THR A 138 -26.44 13.47 49.77
N THR A 139 -26.50 12.65 48.71
CA THR A 139 -27.72 12.43 47.91
C THR A 139 -28.31 11.03 48.07
N ARG A 140 -28.09 10.39 49.23
CA ARG A 140 -28.56 9.02 49.48
C ARG A 140 -30.08 8.94 49.32
N ARG A 141 -30.55 7.95 48.56
CA ARG A 141 -31.97 7.76 48.30
C ARG A 141 -32.68 7.33 49.59
N GLN A 142 -33.74 8.04 49.98
CA GLN A 142 -34.60 7.60 51.07
C GLN A 142 -35.51 6.48 50.56
N ILE A 143 -35.58 5.38 51.32
CA ILE A 143 -36.56 4.32 51.08
C ILE A 143 -37.91 4.90 51.51
N ARG A 144 -38.78 5.14 50.53
CA ARG A 144 -40.18 5.49 50.79
C ARG A 144 -40.89 4.18 51.13
N THR A 145 -41.00 3.84 52.41
CA THR A 145 -41.92 2.79 52.86
C THR A 145 -43.36 3.26 52.56
N PRO A 146 -44.22 2.38 52.02
CA PRO A 146 -45.62 2.71 51.75
C PRO A 146 -46.41 3.00 53.03
#